data_AF-A0A966URF7-F1
#
_entry.id   AF-A0A966URF7-F1
#
_cell.length_a   1.000
_cell.length_b   1.000
_cell.length_c   1.000
_cell.angle_alpha   90.00
_cell.angle_beta   90.00
_cell.angle_gamma   90.00
#
_symmetry.space_group_name_H-M   'P 1'
#
loop_
_entity.id
_entity.type
_entity.pdbx_description
1 polymer ?
#
loop_
_entity_poly.entity_id
_entity_poly.type
_entity_poly.pdbx_seq_one_letter_code
_entity_poly.pdbx_strand_id
1 'polypeptide(L)' 'MSTMEIFRINNEGAGWVPLSEATASEKLDIELGILTNQVTMHCFKCHVVIPRGNVCVNHKDVKGAIYFD' A
#
# COMPACT_ATOMS: atom_id res chain seq x y z
N MET A 1 -2.62 -6.62 -18.07
CA MET A 1 -3.23 -7.15 -16.83
C MET A 1 -2.58 -6.43 -15.67
N SER A 2 -3.35 -5.91 -14.72
CA SER A 2 -2.80 -5.27 -13.53
C SER A 2 -2.41 -6.36 -12.53
N THR A 3 -1.14 -6.46 -12.18
CA THR A 3 -0.64 -7.32 -11.10
C THR A 3 -0.73 -6.56 -9.78
N MET A 4 -1.18 -7.23 -8.71
CA MET A 4 -1.18 -6.64 -7.37
C MET A 4 0.23 -6.73 -6.79
N GLU A 5 0.72 -5.64 -6.24
CA GLU A 5 2.06 -5.51 -5.67
C GLU A 5 1.97 -4.91 -4.28
N ILE A 6 2.94 -5.27 -3.42
CA ILE A 6 3.10 -4.71 -2.09
C ILE A 6 4.45 -3.99 -2.02
N PHE A 7 4.51 -2.91 -1.24
CA PHE A 7 5.78 -2.23 -0.98
C PHE A 7 6.39 -2.84 0.29
N ARG A 8 7.48 -3.60 0.13
CA ARG A 8 8.20 -4.26 1.23
C ARG A 8 9.38 -3.41 1.65
N ILE A 9 9.56 -3.26 2.97
CA ILE A 9 10.77 -2.71 3.56
C ILE A 9 11.36 -3.77 4.50
N ASN A 10 12.59 -4.18 4.25
CA ASN A 10 13.30 -5.16 5.07
C ASN A 10 14.82 -4.81 5.14
N ASN A 11 15.62 -5.72 5.71
CA ASN A 11 17.07 -5.52 5.85
C ASN A 11 17.84 -5.47 4.51
N GLU A 12 17.22 -5.87 3.40
CA GLU A 12 17.80 -5.86 2.05
C GLU A 12 17.43 -4.58 1.28
N GLY A 13 16.52 -3.76 1.83
CA GLY A 13 16.12 -2.47 1.26
C GLY A 13 14.60 -2.29 1.20
N ALA A 14 14.16 -1.42 0.29
CA ALA A 14 12.75 -1.10 0.06
C ALA A 14 12.41 -1.25 -1.42
N GLY A 15 11.29 -1.93 -1.73
CA GLY A 15 10.89 -2.16 -3.11
C GLY A 15 9.50 -2.75 -3.28
N TRP A 16 8.99 -2.68 -4.51
CA TRP A 16 7.74 -3.33 -4.90
C TRP A 16 7.99 -4.81 -5.18
N VAL A 17 7.14 -5.66 -4.60
CA VAL A 17 7.17 -7.10 -4.87
C VAL A 17 5.76 -7.58 -5.25
N PRO A 18 5.62 -8.55 -6.17
CA PRO A 18 4.33 -9.13 -6.50
C PRO A 18 3.66 -9.74 -5.27
N LEU A 19 2.34 -9.60 -5.13
CA LEU A 19 1.61 -10.22 -4.02
C LEU A 19 1.78 -11.76 -3.98
N SER A 20 2.01 -12.39 -5.13
CA SER A 20 2.35 -13.82 -5.21
C SER A 20 3.63 -14.18 -4.47
N GLU A 21 4.58 -13.23 -4.37
CA GLU A 21 5.87 -13.36 -3.68
C GLU A 21 5.84 -12.80 -2.24
N ALA A 22 4.68 -12.33 -1.78
CA ALA A 22 4.49 -11.97 -0.38
C ALA A 22 4.55 -13.21 0.51
N THR A 23 5.24 -13.09 1.65
CA THR A 23 5.30 -14.13 2.68
C THR A 23 3.92 -14.35 3.29
N ALA A 24 3.73 -15.49 3.96
CA ALA A 24 2.47 -15.77 4.64
C ALA A 24 2.14 -14.73 5.73
N SER A 25 3.15 -14.23 6.44
CA SER A 25 2.98 -13.18 7.45
C SER A 25 2.49 -11.88 6.83
N GLU A 26 3.12 -11.40 5.77
CA GLU A 26 2.70 -10.16 5.10
C GLU A 26 1.29 -10.26 4.54
N LYS A 27 0.89 -11.42 4.03
CA LYS A 27 -0.49 -11.67 3.58
C LYS A 27 -1.47 -11.61 4.75
N LEU A 28 -1.14 -12.24 5.88
CA LEU A 28 -1.97 -12.19 7.09
C LEU A 28 -2.10 -10.77 7.61
N ASP A 29 -1.01 -10.00 7.64
CA ASP A 29 -1.06 -8.59 8.03
C ASP A 29 -2.04 -7.84 7.13
N ILE A 30 -1.92 -7.99 5.79
CA ILE A 30 -2.83 -7.34 4.81
C ILE A 30 -4.29 -7.72 5.05
N GLU A 31 -4.56 -9.01 5.27
CA GLU A 31 -5.90 -9.50 5.58
C GLU A 31 -6.43 -8.87 6.86
N LEU A 32 -5.63 -8.83 7.93
CA LEU A 32 -6.01 -8.24 9.21
C LEU A 32 -6.30 -6.74 9.07
N GLY A 33 -5.42 -5.97 8.42
CA GLY A 33 -5.62 -4.53 8.26
C GLY A 33 -6.90 -4.20 7.48
N ILE A 34 -7.21 -4.99 6.45
CA ILE A 34 -8.47 -4.85 5.69
C ILE A 34 -9.68 -5.19 6.58
N LEU A 35 -9.62 -6.30 7.32
CA LEU A 35 -10.73 -6.76 8.16
C LEU A 35 -10.99 -5.86 9.37
N THR A 36 -9.96 -5.23 9.93
CA THR A 36 -10.06 -4.36 11.10
C THR A 36 -10.22 -2.88 10.74
N ASN A 37 -10.30 -2.55 9.44
CA ASN A 37 -10.31 -1.16 8.94
C ASN A 37 -9.12 -0.33 9.46
N GLN A 38 -7.96 -0.96 9.65
CA GLN A 38 -6.70 -0.30 10.03
C GLN A 38 -5.87 0.06 8.80
N VAL A 39 -6.52 0.21 7.66
CA VAL A 39 -5.86 0.57 6.41
C VAL A 39 -6.39 1.89 5.88
N THR A 40 -5.47 2.77 5.55
CA THR A 40 -5.75 4.11 5.02
C THR A 40 -5.03 4.29 3.70
N MET A 41 -5.66 5.02 2.78
CA MET A 41 -5.00 5.37 1.54
C MET A 41 -4.22 6.66 1.74
N HIS A 42 -2.93 6.66 1.39
CA HIS A 42 -2.10 7.86 1.39
C HIS A 42 -1.50 8.13 0.01
N CYS A 43 -1.18 9.39 -0.25
CA CYS A 43 -0.40 9.77 -1.42
C CYS A 43 1.01 9.17 -1.34
N PHE A 44 1.46 8.47 -2.38
CA PHE A 44 2.81 7.92 -2.42
C PHE A 44 3.93 8.99 -2.38
N LYS A 45 3.67 10.21 -2.87
CA LYS A 45 4.68 11.30 -2.90
C LYS A 45 4.78 12.08 -1.59
N CYS A 46 3.64 12.45 -0.99
CA CYS A 46 3.63 13.35 0.17
C CYS A 46 3.00 12.73 1.43
N HIS A 47 2.62 11.46 1.39
CA HIS A 47 2.07 10.68 2.50
C HIS A 47 0.86 11.30 3.20
N VAL A 48 0.14 12.23 2.55
CA VAL A 48 -1.14 12.74 3.05
C VAL A 48 -2.26 11.75 2.76
N VAL A 49 -3.20 11.61 3.70
CA VAL A 49 -4.39 10.75 3.54
C VAL A 49 -5.20 11.18 2.31
N ILE A 50 -5.65 10.20 1.53
CA ILE A 50 -6.58 10.34 0.41
C ILE A 50 -7.94 9.84 0.89
N PRO A 51 -8.88 10.74 1.27
CA PRO A 51 -10.15 10.31 1.85
C PRO A 51 -11.09 9.65 0.84
N ARG A 52 -10.94 9.95 -0.46
CA ARG A 52 -11.72 9.36 -1.57
C ARG A 52 -10.89 9.32 -2.86
N GLY A 53 -11.07 8.26 -3.63
CA GLY A 53 -10.36 8.05 -4.90
C GLY A 53 -9.03 7.33 -4.71
N ASN A 54 -8.10 7.50 -5.66
CA ASN A 54 -6.79 6.84 -5.64
C ASN A 54 -5.61 7.78 -5.95
N VAL A 55 -5.81 9.09 -5.95
CA VAL A 55 -4.76 10.12 -6.16
C VAL A 55 -5.05 11.29 -5.23
N CYS A 56 -4.01 12.02 -4.80
CA CYS A 56 -4.22 13.20 -3.95
C CYS A 56 -4.42 14.47 -4.77
N VAL A 57 -4.93 15.52 -4.13
CA VAL A 57 -5.23 16.80 -4.80
C VAL A 57 -4.00 17.47 -5.41
N ASN A 58 -2.82 17.25 -4.84
CA ASN A 58 -1.55 17.85 -5.27
C ASN A 58 -0.77 16.98 -6.27
N HIS A 59 -0.99 15.67 -6.26
CA HIS A 59 -0.23 14.70 -7.07
C HIS A 59 -1.21 13.78 -7.80
N LYS A 60 -1.83 14.31 -8.86
CA LYS A 60 -2.82 13.59 -9.67
C LYS A 60 -2.18 12.60 -10.67
N ASP A 61 -0.86 12.68 -10.82
CA ASP A 61 -0.06 11.86 -11.72
C ASP A 61 0.42 10.55 -11.08
N VAL A 62 0.24 10.38 -9.77
CA VAL A 62 0.71 9.20 -9.02
C VAL A 62 -0.40 8.65 -8.14
N LYS A 63 -0.63 7.34 -8.23
CA LYS A 63 -1.60 6.64 -7.40
C LYS A 63 -1.14 6.59 -5.95
N GLY A 64 -2.09 6.67 -5.02
CA GLY A 64 -1.87 6.40 -3.62
C GLY A 64 -1.54 4.94 -3.37
N ALA A 65 -0.94 4.68 -2.20
CA ALA A 65 -0.76 3.34 -1.66
C ALA A 65 -1.65 3.19 -0.41
N ILE A 66 -1.97 1.94 -0.09
CA ILE A 66 -2.68 1.59 1.14
C ILE A 66 -1.63 1.33 2.21
N TYR A 67 -1.75 2.01 3.34
CA TYR A 67 -0.86 1.92 4.49
C TYR A 67 -1.63 1.32 5.66
N PHE A 68 -0.91 0.66 6.56
CA PHE A 68 -1.43 0.34 7.89
C PHE A 68 -1.32 1.57 8.78
N ASP A 69 -2.40 1.88 9.48
CA ASP A 69 -2.43 2.86 10.57
C ASP A 69 -1.90 2.29 11.89
#